data_AF-A0A359IG48-F1
#
_entry.id   AF-A0A359IG48-F1
#
_cell.length_a   1.000
_cell.length_b   1.000
_cell.length_c   1.000
_cell.angle_alpha   90.00
_cell.angle_beta   90.00
_cell.angle_gamma   90.00
#
_symmetry.space_group_name_H-M   'P 1'
#
loop_
_entity.id
_entity.type
_entity.pdbx_description
1 polymer ?
#
loop_
_entity_poly.entity_id
_entity_poly.type
_entity_poly.pdbx_seq_one_letter_code
_entity_poly.pdbx_strand_id
1 'polypeptide(L)'
;MKLMKHRKIRFTYFTVLILILTACSKTDTAIPVDAIYQKTDYGTLIPYQTADPELKIRFNGDVMADSLYYEKGDTAWTGFKTQNREFLEDVITPAIKPYLDTLSTLSPFEIINELALFTFNIYQAYFGQSFYRWGGDLFDLDDPQTRGRTSCKRYGLDCSGFVAAPYEMAVHFELIPDTQALFSWQGFKYFCEKTGFEDRGGLDGGANNYRLDTRELYRLGEEVLRIEKGGSLSPEKLSKLRPGDIAVRNGHVGIIVFIDNEPYYLESGGRVVPSVGGYPVKADVALEMFARNRYVSVRRGGMMN
;
A
#
# COMPACT_ATOMS: atom_id res chain seq x y z
N MET A 1 32.64 -43.17 49.63
CA MET A 1 32.55 -41.69 49.51
C MET A 1 32.92 -41.25 48.09
N LYS A 2 32.02 -41.42 47.10
CA LYS A 2 32.16 -40.92 45.71
C LYS A 2 30.91 -41.36 44.92
N LEU A 3 29.81 -40.59 44.96
CA LEU A 3 28.69 -40.77 44.00
C LEU A 3 27.62 -39.65 44.00
N MET A 4 27.82 -38.54 44.72
CA MET A 4 26.82 -37.47 44.81
C MET A 4 27.14 -36.17 44.05
N LYS A 5 28.24 -36.11 43.29
CA LYS A 5 28.65 -34.86 42.59
C LYS A 5 28.14 -34.71 41.14
N HIS A 6 27.64 -35.78 40.50
CA HIS A 6 27.23 -35.72 39.08
C HIS A 6 25.74 -35.47 38.82
N ARG A 7 24.86 -35.53 39.84
CA ARG A 7 23.42 -35.29 39.64
C ARG A 7 23.06 -33.81 39.51
N LYS A 8 23.72 -32.91 40.24
CA LYS A 8 23.42 -31.46 40.18
C LYS A 8 23.83 -30.83 38.84
N ILE A 9 24.95 -31.26 38.27
CA ILE A 9 25.47 -30.70 37.01
C ILE A 9 24.56 -31.03 35.82
N ARG A 10 24.00 -32.26 35.76
CA ARG A 10 23.09 -32.66 34.66
C ARG A 10 21.74 -31.93 34.67
N PHE A 11 21.26 -31.51 35.85
CA PHE A 11 19.99 -30.79 35.93
C PHE A 11 20.14 -29.35 35.41
N THR A 12 21.24 -28.66 35.75
CA THR A 12 21.49 -27.28 35.31
C THR A 12 21.67 -27.17 33.78
N TYR A 13 22.35 -28.12 33.14
CA TYR A 13 22.47 -28.12 31.67
C TYR A 13 21.12 -28.39 30.97
N PHE A 14 20.23 -29.19 31.57
CA PHE A 14 18.91 -29.46 30.99
C PHE A 14 17.97 -28.25 31.10
N THR A 15 18.04 -27.49 32.20
CA THR A 15 17.24 -26.26 32.37
C THR A 15 17.72 -25.13 31.44
N VAL A 16 19.04 -25.01 31.22
CA VAL A 16 19.61 -24.04 30.27
C VAL A 16 19.28 -24.42 28.83
N LEU A 17 19.26 -25.71 28.48
CA LEU A 17 18.86 -26.16 27.14
C LEU A 17 17.38 -25.90 26.86
N ILE A 18 16.49 -26.09 27.84
CA ILE A 18 15.06 -25.75 27.72
C ILE A 18 14.87 -24.24 27.59
N LEU A 19 15.61 -23.42 28.35
CA LEU A 19 15.58 -21.96 28.23
C LEU A 19 16.12 -21.45 26.88
N ILE A 20 17.11 -22.13 26.29
CA ILE A 20 17.60 -21.81 24.93
C ILE A 20 16.62 -22.29 23.86
N LEU A 21 15.94 -23.42 24.07
CA LEU A 21 14.90 -23.93 23.17
C LEU A 21 13.60 -23.11 23.23
N THR A 22 13.28 -22.46 24.35
CA THR A 22 12.15 -21.52 24.47
C THR A 22 12.53 -20.08 24.14
N ALA A 23 13.81 -19.69 24.22
CA ALA A 23 14.31 -18.41 23.72
C ALA A 23 14.46 -18.38 22.19
N CYS A 24 14.46 -19.55 21.54
CA CYS A 24 14.15 -19.70 20.12
C CYS A 24 12.63 -19.88 19.92
N SER A 25 11.79 -19.12 20.62
CA SER A 25 10.41 -18.97 20.18
C SER A 25 10.47 -18.25 18.84
N LYS A 26 10.01 -18.94 17.81
CA LYS A 26 9.70 -18.32 16.53
C LYS A 26 8.89 -17.08 16.87
N THR A 27 9.42 -15.88 16.60
CA THR A 27 8.61 -14.66 16.57
C THR A 27 7.36 -15.01 15.78
N ASP A 28 6.21 -15.06 16.45
CA ASP A 28 4.99 -15.51 15.81
C ASP A 28 4.70 -14.50 14.69
N THR A 29 4.91 -14.96 13.46
CA THR A 29 4.75 -14.16 12.25
C THR A 29 3.35 -14.30 11.71
N ALA A 30 2.50 -15.13 12.32
CA ALA A 30 1.12 -15.30 11.95
C ALA A 30 0.27 -14.10 12.39
N ILE A 31 -0.63 -13.68 11.51
CA ILE A 31 -1.69 -12.73 11.83
C ILE A 31 -2.77 -13.48 12.62
N PRO A 32 -3.23 -12.98 13.78
CA PRO A 32 -4.39 -13.53 14.48
C PRO A 32 -5.62 -13.55 13.57
N VAL A 33 -6.38 -14.65 13.57
CA VAL A 33 -7.53 -14.82 12.66
C VAL A 33 -8.60 -13.74 12.85
N ASP A 34 -8.80 -13.29 14.09
CA ASP A 34 -9.70 -12.21 14.48
C ASP A 34 -9.24 -10.81 14.04
N ALA A 35 -7.99 -10.66 13.63
CA ALA A 35 -7.47 -9.44 13.03
C ALA A 35 -7.68 -9.39 11.50
N ILE A 36 -8.20 -10.44 10.87
CA ILE A 36 -8.38 -10.55 9.42
C ILE A 36 -9.85 -10.31 9.05
N TYR A 37 -10.12 -9.33 8.18
CA TYR A 37 -11.48 -9.11 7.67
C TYR A 37 -11.76 -10.04 6.49
N GLN A 38 -12.41 -11.18 6.76
CA GLN A 38 -12.65 -12.23 5.75
C GLN A 38 -13.94 -12.08 4.95
N LYS A 39 -14.80 -11.11 5.29
CA LYS A 39 -16.03 -10.88 4.53
C LYS A 39 -15.68 -10.21 3.20
N THR A 40 -16.38 -10.59 2.14
CA THR A 40 -16.26 -9.98 0.81
C THR A 40 -17.01 -8.67 0.70
N ASP A 41 -18.00 -8.44 1.56
CA ASP A 41 -18.72 -7.18 1.62
C ASP A 41 -18.06 -6.28 2.68
N TYR A 42 -17.59 -5.11 2.26
CA TYR A 42 -17.00 -4.10 3.15
C TYR A 42 -18.03 -3.08 3.65
N GLY A 43 -19.32 -3.26 3.31
CA GLY A 43 -20.37 -2.28 3.60
C GLY A 43 -20.21 -0.99 2.77
N THR A 44 -19.52 -1.07 1.64
CA THR A 44 -19.21 0.05 0.75
C THR A 44 -20.36 0.37 -0.21
N LEU A 45 -20.42 1.61 -0.66
CA LEU A 45 -21.38 2.04 -1.69
C LEU A 45 -21.14 1.35 -3.02
N ILE A 46 -19.86 1.19 -3.38
CA ILE A 46 -19.48 0.45 -4.58
C ILE A 46 -19.43 -1.03 -4.19
N PRO A 47 -20.25 -1.90 -4.81
CA PRO A 47 -20.30 -3.30 -4.45
C PRO A 47 -19.00 -4.00 -4.83
N TYR A 48 -18.78 -5.16 -4.20
CA TYR A 48 -17.67 -6.04 -4.54
C TYR A 48 -17.70 -6.40 -6.03
N GLN A 49 -16.58 -6.17 -6.72
CA GLN A 49 -16.42 -6.41 -8.14
C GLN A 49 -16.06 -7.86 -8.42
N THR A 50 -16.77 -8.46 -9.38
CA THR A 50 -16.36 -9.71 -10.00
C THR A 50 -15.68 -9.40 -11.33
N ALA A 51 -14.53 -10.01 -11.59
CA ALA A 51 -13.82 -9.80 -12.85
C ALA A 51 -14.60 -10.42 -14.01
N ASP A 52 -14.81 -9.63 -15.07
CA ASP A 52 -15.29 -10.14 -16.34
C ASP A 52 -14.26 -11.18 -16.87
N PRO A 53 -14.67 -12.41 -17.22
CA PRO A 53 -13.73 -13.44 -17.62
C PRO A 53 -12.88 -13.07 -18.85
N GLU A 54 -13.45 -12.38 -19.84
CA GLU A 54 -12.74 -11.99 -21.06
C GLU A 54 -11.75 -10.87 -20.78
N LEU A 55 -12.16 -9.85 -20.04
CA LEU A 55 -11.26 -8.77 -19.62
C LEU A 55 -10.18 -9.29 -18.67
N LYS A 56 -10.48 -10.25 -17.80
CA LYS A 56 -9.49 -10.88 -16.91
C LYS A 56 -8.40 -11.60 -17.70
N ILE A 57 -8.73 -12.29 -18.78
CA ILE A 57 -7.74 -12.90 -19.68
C ILE A 57 -6.88 -11.83 -20.33
N ARG A 58 -7.48 -10.72 -20.79
CA ARG A 58 -6.75 -9.60 -21.40
C ARG A 58 -5.77 -8.93 -20.43
N PHE A 59 -6.19 -8.68 -19.18
CA PHE A 59 -5.40 -7.89 -18.23
C PHE A 59 -4.48 -8.73 -17.34
N ASN A 60 -4.83 -9.97 -17.01
CA ASN A 60 -4.04 -10.84 -16.13
C ASN A 60 -3.58 -12.16 -16.79
N GLY A 61 -3.68 -12.26 -18.13
CA GLY A 61 -2.99 -13.31 -18.88
C GLY A 61 -1.46 -13.19 -18.78
N ASP A 62 -0.73 -13.97 -19.57
CA ASP A 62 0.73 -13.81 -19.74
C ASP A 62 1.07 -12.58 -20.61
N VAL A 63 0.45 -11.44 -20.29
CA VAL A 63 0.68 -10.16 -20.94
C VAL A 63 1.90 -9.47 -20.34
N MET A 64 2.85 -9.17 -21.22
CA MET A 64 4.11 -8.54 -20.86
C MET A 64 4.13 -7.11 -21.40
N ALA A 65 4.69 -6.20 -20.61
CA ALA A 65 5.00 -4.84 -21.05
C ALA A 65 6.08 -4.89 -22.13
N ASP A 66 5.97 -3.98 -23.10
CA ASP A 66 7.04 -3.78 -24.08
C ASP A 66 8.22 -3.07 -23.39
N SER A 67 9.43 -3.41 -23.81
CA SER A 67 10.62 -2.68 -23.35
C SER A 67 10.74 -1.36 -24.10
N LEU A 68 10.97 -0.28 -23.36
CA LEU A 68 11.15 1.07 -23.89
C LEU A 68 12.56 1.55 -23.61
N TYR A 69 13.19 2.17 -24.60
CA TYR A 69 14.40 2.96 -24.41
C TYR A 69 14.00 4.37 -23.96
N TYR A 70 14.68 4.88 -22.95
CA TYR A 70 14.36 6.15 -22.31
C TYR A 70 15.64 6.92 -22.02
N GLU A 71 15.62 8.22 -22.30
CA GLU A 71 16.71 9.16 -22.07
C GLU A 71 16.20 10.32 -21.18
N LYS A 72 16.95 10.62 -20.11
CA LYS A 72 16.64 11.68 -19.16
C LYS A 72 17.93 12.35 -18.68
N GLY A 73 18.14 13.59 -19.11
CA GLY A 73 19.41 14.29 -18.88
C GLY A 73 20.59 13.52 -19.46
N ASP A 74 21.61 13.27 -18.65
CA ASP A 74 22.81 12.50 -19.04
C ASP A 74 22.65 10.98 -18.81
N THR A 75 21.44 10.52 -18.48
CA THR A 75 21.16 9.11 -18.22
C THR A 75 20.27 8.52 -19.30
N ALA A 76 20.56 7.27 -19.69
CA ALA A 76 19.75 6.52 -20.64
C ALA A 76 19.66 5.06 -20.21
N TRP A 77 18.49 4.46 -20.37
CA TRP A 77 18.28 3.06 -20.03
C TRP A 77 17.15 2.43 -20.83
N THR A 78 17.08 1.09 -20.79
CA THR A 78 15.93 0.33 -21.28
C THR A 78 15.18 -0.23 -20.09
N GLY A 79 13.87 -0.02 -20.06
CA GLY A 79 13.00 -0.49 -18.99
C GLY A 79 11.63 -0.91 -19.49
N PHE A 80 10.77 -1.33 -18.58
CA PHE A 80 9.38 -1.70 -18.84
C PHE A 80 8.46 -0.69 -18.21
N LYS A 81 7.34 -0.39 -18.87
CA LYS A 81 6.32 0.53 -18.35
C LYS A 81 4.97 -0.16 -18.32
N THR A 82 4.21 0.05 -17.25
CA THR A 82 2.84 -0.45 -17.18
C THR A 82 1.93 0.30 -18.17
N GLN A 83 0.75 -0.28 -18.39
CA GLN A 83 -0.34 0.30 -19.19
C GLN A 83 -1.65 0.33 -18.37
N ASN A 84 -1.56 0.65 -17.07
CA ASN A 84 -2.71 0.67 -16.17
C ASN A 84 -3.79 1.69 -16.59
N ARG A 85 -3.45 2.68 -17.41
CA ARG A 85 -4.46 3.58 -17.99
C ARG A 85 -5.49 2.84 -18.83
N GLU A 86 -5.10 1.79 -19.57
CA GLU A 86 -6.07 0.95 -20.28
C GLU A 86 -7.01 0.24 -19.30
N PHE A 87 -6.50 -0.23 -18.16
CA PHE A 87 -7.32 -0.84 -17.11
C PHE A 87 -8.23 0.19 -16.42
N LEU A 88 -7.76 1.42 -16.26
CA LEU A 88 -8.58 2.54 -15.79
C LEU A 88 -9.77 2.80 -16.73
N GLU A 89 -9.51 2.89 -18.03
CA GLU A 89 -10.52 3.23 -19.04
C GLU A 89 -11.50 2.09 -19.30
N ASP A 90 -11.01 0.85 -19.42
CA ASP A 90 -11.82 -0.30 -19.85
C ASP A 90 -12.52 -1.04 -18.70
N VAL A 91 -12.02 -0.92 -17.46
CA VAL A 91 -12.51 -1.70 -16.31
C VAL A 91 -12.97 -0.79 -15.17
N ILE A 92 -12.09 0.08 -14.67
CA ILE A 92 -12.41 0.90 -13.48
C ILE A 92 -13.49 1.95 -13.80
N THR A 93 -13.33 2.68 -14.90
CA THR A 93 -14.25 3.77 -15.26
C THR A 93 -15.69 3.27 -15.45
N PRO A 94 -15.95 2.19 -16.21
CA PRO A 94 -17.30 1.63 -16.31
C PRO A 94 -17.86 1.14 -14.97
N ALA A 95 -17.02 0.60 -14.08
CA ALA A 95 -17.44 0.09 -12.78
C ALA A 95 -17.79 1.20 -11.77
N ILE A 96 -17.06 2.33 -11.78
CA ILE A 96 -17.29 3.46 -10.87
C ILE A 96 -18.41 4.37 -11.38
N LYS A 97 -18.53 4.57 -12.70
CA LYS A 97 -19.42 5.57 -13.30
C LYS A 97 -20.86 5.59 -12.74
N PRO A 98 -21.53 4.44 -12.47
CA PRO A 98 -22.88 4.43 -11.90
C PRO A 98 -22.99 5.01 -10.48
N TYR A 99 -21.87 5.17 -9.78
CA TYR A 99 -21.82 5.58 -8.37
C TYR A 99 -21.30 7.00 -8.18
N LEU A 100 -20.84 7.68 -9.24
CA LEU A 100 -20.21 9.01 -9.15
C LEU A 100 -21.11 10.06 -8.47
N ASP A 101 -22.40 10.10 -8.83
CA ASP A 101 -23.35 11.03 -8.23
C ASP A 101 -23.46 10.80 -6.71
N THR A 102 -23.58 9.55 -6.26
CA THR A 102 -23.65 9.22 -4.83
C THR A 102 -22.33 9.51 -4.12
N LEU A 103 -21.18 9.15 -4.72
CA LEU A 103 -19.86 9.43 -4.17
C LEU A 103 -19.64 10.93 -3.97
N SER A 104 -20.15 11.78 -4.86
CA SER A 104 -20.02 13.23 -4.77
C SER A 104 -20.72 13.85 -3.55
N THR A 105 -21.63 13.10 -2.90
CA THR A 105 -22.35 13.55 -1.69
C THR A 105 -21.58 13.27 -0.39
N LEU A 106 -20.51 12.48 -0.48
CA LEU A 106 -19.71 12.07 0.67
C LEU A 106 -18.66 13.13 1.03
N SER A 107 -18.14 13.06 2.25
CA SER A 107 -16.96 13.85 2.61
C SER A 107 -15.70 13.33 1.90
N PRO A 108 -14.66 14.17 1.74
CA PRO A 108 -13.40 13.75 1.12
C PRO A 108 -12.80 12.45 1.72
N PHE A 109 -12.85 12.27 3.04
CA PHE A 109 -12.31 11.08 3.68
C PHE A 109 -13.13 9.81 3.38
N GLU A 110 -14.46 9.95 3.28
CA GLU A 110 -15.34 8.85 2.90
C GLU A 110 -15.15 8.46 1.43
N ILE A 111 -14.98 9.45 0.53
CA ILE A 111 -14.65 9.22 -0.88
C ILE A 111 -13.35 8.42 -0.99
N ILE A 112 -12.28 8.85 -0.31
CA ILE A 112 -10.99 8.14 -0.34
C ILE A 112 -11.12 6.73 0.26
N ASN A 113 -11.92 6.54 1.30
CA ASN A 113 -12.18 5.22 1.88
C ASN A 113 -12.83 4.27 0.87
N GLU A 114 -13.93 4.71 0.26
CA GLU A 114 -14.68 3.97 -0.76
C GLU A 114 -13.79 3.59 -1.94
N LEU A 115 -13.03 4.56 -2.46
CA LEU A 115 -12.14 4.37 -3.60
C LEU A 115 -10.94 3.48 -3.28
N ALA A 116 -10.43 3.49 -2.05
CA ALA A 116 -9.33 2.63 -1.63
C ALA A 116 -9.78 1.17 -1.53
N LEU A 117 -10.95 0.94 -0.91
CA LEU A 117 -11.57 -0.38 -0.81
C LEU A 117 -11.95 -0.92 -2.21
N PHE A 118 -12.53 -0.08 -3.06
CA PHE A 118 -12.83 -0.42 -4.45
C PHE A 118 -11.56 -0.79 -5.23
N THR A 119 -10.50 0.01 -5.14
CA THR A 119 -9.23 -0.26 -5.84
C THR A 119 -8.65 -1.59 -5.39
N PHE A 120 -8.57 -1.81 -4.07
CA PHE A 120 -8.07 -3.05 -3.52
C PHE A 120 -8.86 -4.25 -4.03
N ASN A 121 -10.19 -4.14 -4.01
CA ASN A 121 -11.09 -5.17 -4.48
C ASN A 121 -10.96 -5.47 -5.98
N ILE A 122 -11.03 -4.44 -6.84
CA ILE A 122 -11.03 -4.64 -8.29
C ILE A 122 -9.68 -5.15 -8.78
N TYR A 123 -8.57 -4.68 -8.20
CA TYR A 123 -7.25 -5.21 -8.54
C TYR A 123 -7.11 -6.68 -8.08
N GLN A 124 -7.65 -7.07 -6.93
CA GLN A 124 -7.65 -8.48 -6.53
C GLN A 124 -8.51 -9.36 -7.43
N ALA A 125 -9.68 -8.88 -7.86
CA ALA A 125 -10.57 -9.62 -8.75
C ALA A 125 -9.87 -9.98 -10.07
N TYR A 126 -9.09 -9.06 -10.63
CA TYR A 126 -8.38 -9.25 -11.90
C TYR A 126 -7.02 -9.93 -11.73
N PHE A 127 -6.19 -9.46 -10.79
CA PHE A 127 -4.76 -9.83 -10.69
C PHE A 127 -4.45 -10.83 -9.57
N GLY A 128 -5.42 -11.16 -8.71
CA GLY A 128 -5.27 -12.07 -7.57
C GLY A 128 -4.79 -11.38 -6.29
N GLN A 129 -4.48 -12.19 -5.27
CA GLN A 129 -4.18 -11.72 -3.90
C GLN A 129 -2.99 -10.74 -3.81
N SER A 130 -2.06 -10.82 -4.76
CA SER A 130 -0.94 -9.88 -4.89
C SER A 130 -0.95 -9.28 -6.28
N PHE A 131 -1.37 -8.03 -6.36
CA PHE A 131 -1.40 -7.24 -7.59
C PHE A 131 -0.18 -6.31 -7.72
N TYR A 132 0.81 -6.48 -6.84
CA TYR A 132 2.05 -5.70 -6.83
C TYR A 132 2.81 -5.82 -8.15
N ARG A 133 3.10 -4.69 -8.81
CA ARG A 133 3.97 -4.61 -10.00
C ARG A 133 4.87 -3.40 -9.89
N TRP A 134 6.17 -3.61 -10.09
CA TRP A 134 7.16 -2.57 -9.88
C TRP A 134 6.98 -1.41 -10.88
N GLY A 135 6.88 -0.19 -10.37
CA GLY A 135 6.60 1.03 -11.15
C GLY A 135 5.20 1.12 -11.75
N GLY A 136 4.26 0.33 -11.23
CA GLY A 136 2.86 0.44 -11.60
C GLY A 136 2.18 1.58 -10.85
N ASP A 137 1.67 2.55 -11.58
CA ASP A 137 0.74 3.58 -11.09
C ASP A 137 -0.50 3.65 -12.00
N LEU A 138 -1.58 4.29 -11.55
CA LEU A 138 -2.86 4.28 -12.25
C LEU A 138 -2.82 4.98 -13.61
N PHE A 139 -1.96 6.00 -13.77
CA PHE A 139 -1.87 6.86 -14.96
C PHE A 139 -0.64 6.60 -15.81
N ASP A 140 0.16 5.59 -15.45
CA ASP A 140 1.44 5.26 -16.08
C ASP A 140 2.36 6.49 -16.16
N LEU A 141 2.52 7.21 -15.05
CA LEU A 141 3.40 8.39 -14.94
C LEU A 141 4.85 8.01 -14.63
N ASP A 142 5.08 6.82 -14.07
CA ASP A 142 6.42 6.41 -13.62
C ASP A 142 7.43 6.25 -14.78
N ASP A 143 8.71 6.43 -14.42
CA ASP A 143 9.86 6.15 -15.28
C ASP A 143 9.88 4.65 -15.69
N PRO A 144 10.38 4.28 -16.89
CA PRO A 144 10.49 2.87 -17.28
C PRO A 144 11.43 2.08 -16.34
N GLN A 145 11.03 0.91 -15.90
CA GLN A 145 11.72 0.17 -14.83
C GLN A 145 12.74 -0.83 -15.38
N THR A 146 14.00 -0.76 -14.94
CA THR A 146 15.17 -1.37 -15.61
C THR A 146 15.37 -2.87 -15.40
N ARG A 147 14.78 -3.52 -14.37
CA ARG A 147 14.75 -5.00 -14.20
C ARG A 147 14.07 -5.46 -12.91
N GLY A 148 13.25 -6.52 -13.00
CA GLY A 148 12.69 -7.27 -11.88
C GLY A 148 11.72 -8.35 -12.39
N ARG A 149 11.51 -9.45 -11.65
CA ARG A 149 10.58 -10.53 -12.06
C ARG A 149 9.16 -10.02 -12.32
N THR A 150 8.77 -8.93 -11.66
CA THR A 150 7.46 -8.29 -11.76
C THR A 150 7.44 -7.02 -12.61
N SER A 151 8.60 -6.51 -13.06
CA SER A 151 8.65 -5.25 -13.83
C SER A 151 8.18 -5.43 -15.28
N CYS A 152 8.26 -6.64 -15.81
CA CYS A 152 7.88 -6.95 -17.19
C CYS A 152 6.39 -7.23 -17.37
N LYS A 153 5.59 -7.23 -16.31
CA LYS A 153 4.14 -7.40 -16.41
C LYS A 153 3.50 -6.07 -16.82
N ARG A 154 2.51 -6.16 -17.72
CA ARG A 154 1.88 -4.98 -18.33
C ARG A 154 0.96 -4.20 -17.39
N TYR A 155 0.33 -4.87 -16.43
CA TYR A 155 -0.68 -4.28 -15.55
C TYR A 155 -0.50 -4.70 -14.09
N GLY A 156 -0.92 -3.81 -13.20
CA GLY A 156 -0.87 -3.88 -11.74
C GLY A 156 -0.14 -2.66 -11.15
N LEU A 157 -0.22 -2.49 -9.83
CA LEU A 157 0.28 -1.29 -9.13
C LEU A 157 1.41 -1.68 -8.19
N ASP A 158 2.41 -0.82 -7.98
CA ASP A 158 3.32 -1.00 -6.84
C ASP A 158 2.66 -0.51 -5.54
N CYS A 159 3.43 -0.40 -4.45
CA CYS A 159 2.88 0.05 -3.18
C CYS A 159 2.48 1.53 -3.23
N SER A 160 3.30 2.38 -3.84
CA SER A 160 3.04 3.82 -3.94
C SER A 160 1.91 4.13 -4.93
N GLY A 161 1.87 3.47 -6.09
CA GLY A 161 0.78 3.57 -7.04
C GLY A 161 -0.56 3.10 -6.46
N PHE A 162 -0.56 2.04 -5.65
CA PHE A 162 -1.77 1.59 -4.96
C PHE A 162 -2.30 2.60 -3.94
N VAL A 163 -1.44 3.18 -3.10
CA VAL A 163 -1.92 4.15 -2.10
C VAL A 163 -2.28 5.50 -2.70
N ALA A 164 -1.69 5.87 -3.85
CA ALA A 164 -2.06 7.07 -4.60
C ALA A 164 -3.38 6.87 -5.37
N ALA A 165 -3.64 5.67 -5.92
CA ALA A 165 -4.82 5.37 -6.75
C ALA A 165 -6.17 5.91 -6.25
N PRO A 166 -6.57 5.80 -4.96
CA PRO A 166 -7.83 6.38 -4.50
C PRO A 166 -7.86 7.91 -4.61
N TYR A 167 -6.73 8.60 -4.37
CA TYR A 167 -6.61 10.04 -4.54
C TYR A 167 -6.60 10.43 -6.02
N GLU A 168 -5.90 9.65 -6.84
CA GLU A 168 -5.88 9.81 -8.28
C GLU A 168 -7.28 9.72 -8.90
N MET A 169 -8.05 8.69 -8.52
CA MET A 169 -9.43 8.55 -8.97
C MET A 169 -10.33 9.66 -8.46
N ALA A 170 -10.16 10.10 -7.19
CA ALA A 170 -10.97 11.17 -6.63
C ALA A 170 -10.80 12.48 -7.41
N VAL A 171 -9.57 12.82 -7.82
CA VAL A 171 -9.31 13.99 -8.66
C VAL A 171 -9.78 13.76 -10.10
N HIS A 172 -9.49 12.60 -10.67
CA HIS A 172 -9.83 12.28 -12.06
C HIS A 172 -11.33 12.31 -12.36
N PHE A 173 -12.14 11.82 -11.42
CA PHE A 173 -13.59 11.87 -11.52
C PHE A 173 -14.22 13.14 -10.91
N GLU A 174 -13.40 14.16 -10.63
CA GLU A 174 -13.83 15.47 -10.11
C GLU A 174 -14.61 15.38 -8.79
N LEU A 175 -14.37 14.34 -7.98
CA LEU A 175 -15.01 14.14 -6.68
C LEU A 175 -14.36 15.01 -5.59
N ILE A 176 -13.07 15.30 -5.72
CA ILE A 176 -12.30 16.17 -4.83
C ILE A 176 -11.39 17.05 -5.71
N PRO A 177 -11.25 18.36 -5.42
CA PRO A 177 -10.28 19.19 -6.13
C PRO A 177 -8.84 18.75 -5.86
N ASP A 178 -7.95 18.92 -6.83
CA ASP A 178 -6.52 18.59 -6.73
C ASP A 178 -5.82 19.25 -5.53
N THR A 179 -6.21 20.48 -5.18
CA THR A 179 -5.70 21.22 -4.01
C THR A 179 -5.97 20.54 -2.67
N GLN A 180 -6.94 19.64 -2.60
CA GLN A 180 -7.28 18.87 -1.40
C GLN A 180 -6.72 17.43 -1.42
N ALA A 181 -6.18 16.98 -2.54
CA ALA A 181 -5.71 15.61 -2.74
C ALA A 181 -4.18 15.55 -2.87
N LEU A 182 -3.44 15.90 -1.80
CA LEU A 182 -1.97 15.92 -1.80
C LEU A 182 -1.32 14.63 -2.32
N PHE A 183 -1.96 13.48 -2.13
CA PHE A 183 -1.45 12.18 -2.57
C PHE A 183 -1.90 11.77 -3.99
N SER A 184 -2.41 12.71 -4.80
CA SER A 184 -2.56 12.59 -6.26
C SER A 184 -1.41 13.31 -6.98
N TRP A 185 -1.13 12.97 -8.23
CA TRP A 185 -0.08 13.65 -9.00
C TRP A 185 -0.43 15.13 -9.22
N GLN A 186 -1.70 15.48 -9.47
CA GLN A 186 -2.09 16.89 -9.58
C GLN A 186 -1.90 17.64 -8.26
N GLY A 187 -2.32 17.04 -7.14
CA GLY A 187 -2.16 17.66 -5.82
C GLY A 187 -0.70 17.79 -5.39
N PHE A 188 0.13 16.78 -5.70
CA PHE A 188 1.58 16.85 -5.46
C PHE A 188 2.25 17.89 -6.35
N LYS A 189 1.88 17.96 -7.63
CA LYS A 189 2.35 19.02 -8.53
C LYS A 189 2.04 20.41 -7.96
N TYR A 190 0.80 20.64 -7.56
CA TYR A 190 0.39 21.89 -6.93
C TYR A 190 1.21 22.19 -5.67
N PHE A 191 1.44 21.19 -4.81
CA PHE A 191 2.27 21.33 -3.61
C PHE A 191 3.70 21.76 -3.95
N CYS A 192 4.34 21.09 -4.91
CA CYS A 192 5.70 21.41 -5.37
C CYS A 192 5.79 22.85 -5.88
N GLU A 193 4.85 23.25 -6.75
CA GLU A 193 4.79 24.59 -7.33
C GLU A 193 4.56 25.69 -6.27
N LYS A 194 3.81 25.40 -5.20
CA LYS A 194 3.53 26.38 -4.14
C LYS A 194 4.60 26.47 -3.06
N THR A 195 5.26 25.37 -2.74
CA THR A 195 6.18 25.31 -1.59
C THR A 195 7.65 25.28 -2.00
N GLY A 196 7.95 25.04 -3.27
CA GLY A 196 9.30 24.78 -3.75
C GLY A 196 9.82 23.39 -3.35
N PHE A 197 8.95 22.49 -2.88
CA PHE A 197 9.33 21.09 -2.68
C PHE A 197 9.72 20.47 -4.02
N GLU A 198 10.85 19.78 -4.05
CA GLU A 198 11.37 19.19 -5.28
C GLU A 198 10.85 17.75 -5.47
N ASP A 199 10.33 17.49 -6.67
CA ASP A 199 10.09 16.14 -7.16
C ASP A 199 11.43 15.46 -7.45
N ARG A 200 11.74 14.40 -6.67
CA ARG A 200 13.00 13.64 -6.74
C ARG A 200 12.75 12.12 -6.80
N GLY A 201 11.55 11.73 -7.23
CA GLY A 201 11.10 10.34 -7.25
C GLY A 201 11.68 9.54 -8.42
N GLY A 202 12.33 10.21 -9.38
CA GLY A 202 12.84 9.59 -10.61
C GLY A 202 13.96 8.61 -10.33
N LEU A 203 14.17 7.66 -11.25
CA LEU A 203 15.22 6.63 -11.08
C LEU A 203 16.64 7.23 -11.04
N ASP A 204 16.84 8.36 -11.70
CA ASP A 204 18.07 9.17 -11.70
C ASP A 204 18.19 10.10 -10.48
N GLY A 205 17.17 10.12 -9.60
CA GLY A 205 17.05 11.05 -8.48
C GLY A 205 16.52 12.44 -8.87
N GLY A 206 16.11 12.63 -10.13
CA GLY A 206 15.44 13.82 -10.64
C GLY A 206 13.90 13.72 -10.55
N ALA A 207 13.22 14.61 -11.26
CA ALA A 207 11.75 14.69 -11.25
C ALA A 207 11.09 13.43 -11.83
N ASN A 208 10.06 12.90 -11.19
CA ASN A 208 9.29 11.74 -11.64
C ASN A 208 7.94 12.11 -12.28
N ASN A 209 7.87 13.24 -12.98
CA ASN A 209 6.61 13.75 -13.55
C ASN A 209 5.50 13.92 -12.50
N TYR A 210 5.86 14.27 -11.27
CA TYR A 210 4.97 14.35 -10.12
C TYR A 210 4.29 13.02 -9.74
N ARG A 211 4.80 11.88 -10.22
CA ARG A 211 4.42 10.58 -9.70
C ARG A 211 4.99 10.41 -8.30
N LEU A 212 4.12 10.16 -7.34
CA LEU A 212 4.49 9.93 -5.94
C LEU A 212 5.16 8.56 -5.76
N ASP A 213 6.44 8.53 -5.44
CA ASP A 213 7.12 7.33 -4.93
C ASP A 213 7.09 7.33 -3.39
N THR A 214 7.42 6.18 -2.80
CA THR A 214 7.62 5.97 -1.37
C THR A 214 8.58 6.96 -0.72
N ARG A 215 9.52 7.55 -1.47
CA ARG A 215 10.45 8.58 -0.98
C ARG A 215 9.74 9.90 -0.69
N GLU A 216 8.90 10.36 -1.61
CA GLU A 216 8.08 11.57 -1.47
C GLU A 216 6.99 11.34 -0.43
N LEU A 217 6.26 10.22 -0.52
CA LEU A 217 5.19 9.86 0.42
C LEU A 217 5.69 9.79 1.87
N TYR A 218 6.94 9.36 2.08
CA TYR A 218 7.59 9.36 3.39
C TYR A 218 7.89 10.78 3.93
N ARG A 219 7.81 11.83 3.11
CA ARG A 219 8.13 13.22 3.45
C ARG A 219 6.94 14.18 3.35
N LEU A 220 5.89 13.82 2.62
CA LEU A 220 4.70 14.62 2.41
C LEU A 220 3.65 14.43 3.51
N GLY A 221 2.77 15.42 3.65
CA GLY A 221 1.68 15.40 4.61
C GLY A 221 2.12 15.60 6.07
N GLU A 222 1.13 15.71 6.94
CA GLU A 222 1.33 15.80 8.38
C GLU A 222 1.61 14.41 8.97
N GLU A 223 2.64 14.27 9.81
CA GLU A 223 2.85 13.05 10.58
C GLU A 223 1.86 12.99 11.75
N VAL A 224 0.81 12.18 11.60
CA VAL A 224 -0.27 12.04 12.60
C VAL A 224 0.19 11.20 13.78
N LEU A 225 0.95 10.15 13.51
CA LEU A 225 1.58 9.33 14.54
C LEU A 225 2.85 8.64 14.03
N ARG A 226 3.70 8.28 14.99
CA ARG A 226 4.90 7.49 14.78
C ARG A 226 4.90 6.28 15.70
N ILE A 227 5.25 5.14 15.13
CA ILE A 227 5.41 3.85 15.83
C ILE A 227 6.88 3.51 15.74
N GLU A 228 7.56 3.52 16.88
CA GLU A 228 8.98 3.19 16.96
C GLU A 228 9.25 1.73 16.59
N LYS A 229 10.50 1.44 16.24
CA LYS A 229 10.91 0.07 15.89
C LYS A 229 10.54 -0.91 17.00
N GLY A 230 9.77 -1.94 16.67
CA GLY A 230 9.28 -2.96 17.60
C GLY A 230 8.22 -2.47 18.60
N GLY A 231 7.70 -1.26 18.43
CA GLY A 231 6.61 -0.72 19.23
C GLY A 231 5.23 -1.15 18.74
N SER A 232 4.24 -0.98 19.60
CA SER A 232 2.82 -1.22 19.34
C SER A 232 2.01 0.07 19.40
N LEU A 233 0.74 0.01 18.96
CA LEU A 233 -0.20 1.12 19.06
C LEU A 233 -1.02 1.02 20.34
N SER A 234 -1.09 2.11 21.09
CA SER A 234 -2.09 2.26 22.14
C SER A 234 -3.46 2.58 21.54
N PRO A 235 -4.58 2.28 22.24
CA PRO A 235 -5.92 2.67 21.79
C PRO A 235 -6.06 4.17 21.50
N GLU A 236 -5.39 5.02 22.29
CA GLU A 236 -5.37 6.48 22.08
C GLU A 236 -4.66 6.89 20.78
N LYS A 237 -3.62 6.15 20.36
CA LYS A 237 -2.98 6.42 19.06
C LYS A 237 -3.83 5.87 17.91
N LEU A 238 -4.48 4.72 18.11
CA LEU A 238 -5.35 4.12 17.10
C LEU A 238 -6.54 5.03 16.76
N SER A 239 -7.12 5.70 17.76
CA SER A 239 -8.23 6.64 17.54
C SER A 239 -7.88 7.92 16.77
N LYS A 240 -6.59 8.19 16.53
CA LYS A 240 -6.12 9.33 15.71
C LYS A 240 -6.12 9.02 14.22
N LEU A 241 -6.20 7.74 13.84
CA LEU A 241 -6.25 7.31 12.45
C LEU A 241 -7.53 7.80 11.78
N ARG A 242 -7.44 8.08 10.49
CA ARG A 242 -8.56 8.40 9.61
C ARG A 242 -8.44 7.63 8.29
N PRO A 243 -9.55 7.44 7.57
CA PRO A 243 -9.50 6.91 6.22
C PRO A 243 -8.55 7.74 5.34
N GLY A 244 -7.77 7.05 4.52
CA GLY A 244 -6.80 7.67 3.62
C GLY A 244 -5.44 7.96 4.24
N ASP A 245 -5.28 7.89 5.56
CA ASP A 245 -3.95 7.99 6.17
C ASP A 245 -3.03 6.92 5.57
N ILE A 246 -1.81 7.29 5.18
CA ILE A 246 -0.82 6.34 4.66
C ILE A 246 0.15 5.94 5.76
N ALA A 247 0.40 4.65 5.89
CA ALA A 247 1.46 4.13 6.74
C ALA A 247 2.69 3.89 5.89
N VAL A 248 3.78 4.59 6.18
CA VAL A 248 4.92 4.68 5.28
C VAL A 248 6.26 4.57 6.01
N ARG A 249 7.19 3.91 5.33
CA ARG A 249 8.64 4.03 5.54
C ARG A 249 9.30 4.06 4.17
N ASN A 250 10.54 4.54 4.09
CA ASN A 250 11.28 4.52 2.83
C ASN A 250 11.31 3.07 2.25
N GLY A 251 10.77 2.91 1.03
CA GLY A 251 10.68 1.65 0.29
C GLY A 251 9.41 0.82 0.49
N HIS A 252 8.47 1.21 1.35
CA HIS A 252 7.15 0.55 1.45
C HIS A 252 6.07 1.46 2.02
N VAL A 253 4.85 1.33 1.51
CA VAL A 253 3.69 2.09 1.95
C VAL A 253 2.41 1.26 1.85
N GLY A 254 1.46 1.52 2.74
CA GLY A 254 0.09 1.04 2.65
C GLY A 254 -0.88 2.11 3.14
N ILE A 255 -2.18 1.85 3.03
CA ILE A 255 -3.23 2.83 3.31
C ILE A 255 -4.16 2.32 4.42
N ILE A 256 -4.61 3.25 5.26
CA ILE A 256 -5.60 3.00 6.29
C ILE A 256 -7.00 3.23 5.71
N VAL A 257 -7.86 2.25 5.88
CA VAL A 257 -9.29 2.28 5.53
C VAL A 257 -10.12 1.94 6.75
N PHE A 258 -11.40 2.26 6.71
CA PHE A 258 -12.35 1.93 7.77
C PHE A 258 -13.42 1.00 7.20
N ILE A 259 -13.63 -0.13 7.89
CA ILE A 259 -14.67 -1.12 7.59
C ILE A 259 -15.44 -1.32 8.89
N ASP A 260 -16.78 -1.16 8.86
CA ASP A 260 -17.62 -1.23 10.06
C ASP A 260 -17.15 -0.29 11.20
N ASN A 261 -16.64 0.90 10.85
CA ASN A 261 -16.01 1.88 11.75
C ASN A 261 -14.73 1.42 12.48
N GLU A 262 -14.14 0.30 12.09
CA GLU A 262 -12.84 -0.14 12.59
C GLU A 262 -11.73 0.11 11.55
N PRO A 263 -10.52 0.52 11.99
CA PRO A 263 -9.41 0.80 11.08
C PRO A 263 -8.71 -0.49 10.63
N TYR A 264 -8.52 -0.60 9.32
CA TYR A 264 -7.79 -1.67 8.64
C TYR A 264 -6.65 -1.10 7.79
N TYR A 265 -5.66 -1.93 7.52
CA TYR A 265 -4.52 -1.64 6.67
C TYR A 265 -4.61 -2.47 5.39
N LEU A 266 -4.39 -1.81 4.25
CA LEU A 266 -4.32 -2.43 2.93
C LEU A 266 -2.94 -2.22 2.30
N GLU A 267 -2.46 -3.23 1.56
CA GLU A 267 -1.27 -3.15 0.72
C GLU A 267 -1.38 -4.01 -0.53
N SER A 268 -0.66 -3.64 -1.60
CA SER A 268 -0.73 -4.31 -2.90
C SER A 268 0.01 -5.66 -2.98
N GLY A 269 0.92 -5.94 -2.04
CA GLY A 269 1.94 -6.99 -2.21
C GLY A 269 2.07 -8.05 -1.11
N GLY A 270 1.53 -7.86 0.10
CA GLY A 270 1.72 -8.81 1.21
C GLY A 270 3.18 -8.94 1.68
N ARG A 271 3.99 -7.88 1.53
CA ARG A 271 5.45 -7.89 1.78
C ARG A 271 5.78 -7.49 3.21
N VAL A 272 4.94 -6.67 3.83
CA VAL A 272 5.18 -6.15 5.18
C VAL A 272 4.30 -6.87 6.18
N VAL A 273 3.03 -7.03 5.82
CA VAL A 273 2.10 -7.88 6.54
C VAL A 273 2.05 -9.21 5.77
N PRO A 274 2.29 -10.37 6.40
CA PRO A 274 2.19 -11.65 5.73
C PRO A 274 0.88 -11.77 4.96
N SER A 275 0.94 -12.30 3.74
CA SER A 275 -0.26 -12.51 2.94
C SER A 275 -1.25 -13.38 3.68
N VAL A 276 -2.40 -12.81 4.03
CA VAL A 276 -3.55 -13.47 4.63
C VAL A 276 -4.64 -13.67 3.59
N GLY A 277 -4.28 -14.25 2.45
CA GLY A 277 -5.24 -14.51 1.37
C GLY A 277 -5.75 -13.25 0.67
N GLY A 278 -5.06 -12.11 0.81
CA GLY A 278 -5.50 -10.83 0.29
C GLY A 278 -6.56 -10.12 1.14
N TYR A 279 -6.81 -10.53 2.37
CA TYR A 279 -7.78 -9.86 3.21
C TYR A 279 -7.20 -8.61 3.92
N PRO A 280 -8.03 -7.58 4.20
CA PRO A 280 -7.65 -6.49 5.10
C PRO A 280 -7.25 -6.99 6.48
N VAL A 281 -6.28 -6.35 7.11
CA VAL A 281 -5.82 -6.65 8.48
C VAL A 281 -6.04 -5.45 9.38
N LYS A 282 -6.52 -5.66 10.61
CA LYS A 282 -6.72 -4.57 11.58
C LYS A 282 -5.44 -3.73 11.73
N ALA A 283 -5.62 -2.41 11.74
CA ALA A 283 -4.51 -1.47 11.63
C ALA A 283 -3.52 -1.58 12.79
N ASP A 284 -3.98 -1.87 14.02
CA ASP A 284 -3.11 -2.09 15.18
C ASP A 284 -2.12 -3.24 14.97
N VAL A 285 -2.62 -4.40 14.54
CA VAL A 285 -1.81 -5.59 14.26
C VAL A 285 -0.89 -5.35 13.07
N ALA A 286 -1.42 -4.82 11.97
CA ALA A 286 -0.66 -4.59 10.74
C ALA A 286 0.50 -3.59 10.96
N LEU A 287 0.24 -2.49 11.66
CA LEU A 287 1.24 -1.45 11.88
C LEU A 287 2.29 -1.84 12.90
N GLU A 288 1.95 -2.62 13.93
CA GLU A 288 2.94 -3.24 14.82
C GLU A 288 3.89 -4.14 14.02
N MET A 289 3.35 -4.97 13.12
CA MET A 289 4.17 -5.81 12.25
C MET A 289 5.05 -5.01 11.30
N PHE A 290 4.50 -3.94 10.74
CA PHE A 290 5.26 -3.02 9.90
C PHE A 290 6.43 -2.39 10.67
N ALA A 291 6.20 -2.04 11.93
CA ALA A 291 7.19 -1.43 12.81
C ALA A 291 8.27 -2.40 13.34
N ARG A 292 8.15 -3.73 13.17
CA ARG A 292 9.12 -4.71 13.73
C ARG A 292 10.58 -4.42 13.37
N ASN A 293 10.83 -4.00 12.13
CA ASN A 293 12.19 -3.83 11.62
C ASN A 293 12.72 -2.39 11.68
N ARG A 294 11.82 -1.40 11.57
CA ARG A 294 12.09 0.05 11.53
C ARG A 294 10.85 0.80 11.98
N TYR A 295 10.98 2.04 12.42
CA TYR A 295 9.80 2.86 12.71
C TYR A 295 8.90 2.99 11.47
N VAL A 296 7.62 3.26 11.72
CA VAL A 296 6.61 3.58 10.72
C VAL A 296 6.02 4.93 11.06
N SER A 297 5.91 5.78 10.04
CA SER A 297 5.25 7.07 10.11
C SER A 297 3.87 6.91 9.48
N VAL A 298 2.82 7.35 10.16
CA VAL A 298 1.49 7.46 9.56
C VAL A 298 1.26 8.92 9.20
N ARG A 299 0.94 9.16 7.93
CA ARG A 299 0.88 10.49 7.34
C ARG A 299 -0.47 10.76 6.73
N ARG A 300 -0.92 12.00 6.87
CA ARG A 300 -2.19 12.48 6.33
C ARG A 300 -1.95 13.51 5.25
N GLY A 301 -2.60 13.31 4.11
CA GLY A 301 -2.69 14.34 3.07
C GLY A 301 -3.45 15.52 3.64
N GLY A 302 -2.78 16.67 3.80
CA GLY A 302 -3.45 17.88 4.23
C GLY A 302 -4.31 18.45 3.11
N MET A 303 -5.46 19.02 3.44
CA MET A 303 -6.11 20.00 2.58
C MET A 303 -5.26 21.27 2.64
N MET A 304 -4.69 21.70 1.52
CA MET A 304 -4.06 23.02 1.47
C MET A 304 -5.19 24.06 1.45
N ASN A 305 -5.46 24.66 2.62
CA ASN A 305 -6.35 25.82 2.74
C ASN A 305 -5.74 27.05 2.08
#